data_AF-A0A0C9UWB3-F1
#
_entry.id   AF-A0A0C9UWB3-F1
#
_cell.length_a   1.000
_cell.length_b   1.000
_cell.length_c   1.000
_cell.angle_alpha   90.00
_cell.angle_beta   90.00
_cell.angle_gamma   90.00
#
_symmetry.space_group_name_H-M   'P 1'
#
loop_
_entity.id
_entity.type
_entity.pdbx_description
1 polymer ?
#
loop_
_entity_poly.entity_id
_entity_poly.type
_entity_poly.pdbx_seq_one_letter_code
_entity_poly.pdbx_strand_id
1 'polypeptide(L)'
;MTYFDIMQTFASTSGKSEAVRCVSTAALTYLQHLMKFSFRYDWSAVLSYHMAFHCHRRRDMLKGKYAQWAKINRELMNEHLLGHEKLYSSSRAFSSSSKLSRDVEPSVAVCKLFNQSKCTTGVSTMGS
;
A
#
# COMPACT_ATOMS: atom_id res chain seq x y z
N MET A 1 -5.50 0.57 18.44
CA MET A 1 -4.95 0.46 19.81
C MET A 1 -5.62 -0.66 20.60
N THR A 2 -6.96 -0.72 20.64
CA THR A 2 -7.75 -1.72 21.38
C THR A 2 -7.27 -3.18 21.25
N TYR A 3 -6.89 -3.63 20.05
CA TYR A 3 -6.35 -4.99 19.86
C TYR A 3 -5.08 -5.26 20.68
N PHE A 4 -4.10 -4.34 20.64
CA PHE A 4 -2.86 -4.46 21.38
C PHE A 4 -3.05 -4.29 22.88
N ASP A 5 -4.06 -3.53 23.31
CA ASP A 5 -4.43 -3.42 24.72
C ASP A 5 -4.98 -4.75 25.24
N ILE A 6 -5.90 -5.38 24.51
CA ILE A 6 -6.43 -6.72 24.85
C ILE A 6 -5.29 -7.74 24.96
N MET A 7 -4.33 -7.71 24.03
CA MET A 7 -3.17 -8.60 24.07
C MET A 7 -2.25 -8.33 25.25
N GLN A 8 -2.04 -7.06 25.62
CA GLN A 8 -1.26 -6.72 26.80
C GLN A 8 -1.95 -7.18 28.08
N THR A 9 -3.27 -6.97 28.21
CA THR A 9 -4.06 -7.47 29.34
C THR A 9 -3.97 -9.00 29.43
N PHE A 10 -4.10 -9.70 28.30
CA PHE A 10 -3.93 -11.15 28.26
C PHE A 10 -2.51 -11.57 28.65
N ALA A 11 -1.47 -10.91 28.14
CA ALA A 11 -0.08 -11.19 28.54
C ALA A 11 0.13 -10.96 30.05
N SER A 12 -0.53 -9.95 30.64
CA SER A 12 -0.47 -9.68 32.09
C SER A 12 -1.08 -10.82 32.91
N THR A 13 -2.15 -11.47 32.43
CA THR A 13 -2.75 -12.63 33.13
C THR A 13 -1.83 -13.84 33.18
N SER A 14 -0.80 -13.91 32.34
CA SER A 14 0.17 -15.02 32.38
C SER A 14 1.17 -14.89 33.53
N GLY A 15 1.14 -13.79 34.31
CA GLY A 15 2.07 -13.51 35.40
C GLY A 15 3.53 -13.27 34.96
N LYS A 16 3.78 -13.15 33.65
CA LYS A 16 5.12 -12.97 33.07
C LYS A 16 5.26 -11.52 32.61
N SER A 17 5.84 -10.67 33.46
CA SER A 17 6.09 -9.25 33.15
C SER A 17 6.89 -9.06 31.85
N GLU A 18 7.82 -9.98 31.55
CA GLU A 18 8.57 -10.01 30.29
C GLU A 18 7.68 -10.16 29.04
N ALA A 19 6.58 -10.93 29.14
CA ALA A 19 5.66 -11.12 28.02
C ALA A 19 4.92 -9.80 27.71
N VAL A 20 4.49 -9.07 28.74
CA VAL A 20 3.84 -7.76 28.60
C VAL A 20 4.79 -6.78 27.92
N ARG A 21 6.01 -6.63 28.45
CA ARG A 21 7.04 -5.75 27.86
C ARG A 21 7.34 -6.11 26.40
N CYS A 22 7.46 -7.40 26.11
CA CYS A 22 7.68 -7.90 24.75
C CYS A 22 6.52 -7.54 23.80
N VAL A 23 5.27 -7.72 24.23
CA VAL A 23 4.09 -7.36 23.43
C VAL A 23 4.04 -5.86 23.19
N SER A 24 4.20 -5.02 24.22
CA SER A 24 4.13 -3.56 24.08
C SER A 24 5.21 -3.02 23.14
N THR A 25 6.45 -3.47 23.30
CA THR A 25 7.57 -3.06 22.43
C THR A 25 7.38 -3.54 21.00
N ALA A 26 7.00 -4.80 20.80
CA ALA A 26 6.80 -5.35 19.47
C ALA A 26 5.59 -4.71 18.74
N ALA A 27 4.54 -4.36 19.47
CA ALA A 27 3.39 -3.61 18.97
C ALA A 27 3.79 -2.23 18.46
N LEU A 28 4.60 -1.49 19.23
CA LEU A 28 5.06 -0.17 18.82
C LEU A 28 5.92 -0.24 17.55
N THR A 29 6.88 -1.16 17.50
CA THR A 29 7.70 -1.38 16.30
C THR A 29 6.85 -1.74 15.08
N TYR A 30 5.82 -2.57 15.27
CA TYR A 30 4.89 -2.90 14.21
C TYR A 30 4.13 -1.68 13.67
N LEU A 31 3.63 -0.81 14.54
CA LEU A 31 2.94 0.42 14.15
C LEU A 31 3.87 1.37 13.40
N GLN A 32 5.14 1.49 13.83
CA GLN A 32 6.15 2.26 13.11
C GLN A 32 6.37 1.72 11.69
N HIS A 33 6.39 0.40 11.50
CA HIS A 33 6.49 -0.20 10.17
C HIS A 33 5.27 0.11 9.31
N LEU A 34 4.05 -0.04 9.84
CA LEU A 34 2.83 0.30 9.11
C LEU A 34 2.79 1.78 8.71
N MET A 35 3.22 2.67 9.61
CA MET A 35 3.30 4.10 9.33
C MET A 35 4.32 4.37 8.21
N LYS A 36 5.49 3.71 8.23
CA LYS A 36 6.45 3.82 7.14
C LYS A 36 5.89 3.30 5.81
N PHE A 37 5.10 2.22 5.84
CA PHE A 37 4.45 1.70 4.64
C PHE A 37 3.35 2.61 4.13
N SER A 38 2.56 3.23 5.00
CA SER A 38 1.51 4.17 4.59
C SER A 38 2.06 5.41 3.89
N PHE A 39 3.31 5.80 4.19
CA PHE A 39 4.00 6.85 3.43
C PHE A 39 4.49 6.37 2.06
N ARG A 40 4.82 5.09 1.89
CA ARG A 40 5.49 4.60 0.66
C ARG A 40 4.55 3.92 -0.33
N TYR A 41 3.48 3.32 0.15
CA TYR A 41 2.60 2.44 -0.62
C TYR A 41 1.14 2.86 -0.47
N ASP A 42 0.33 2.52 -1.46
CA ASP A 42 -1.10 2.77 -1.45
C ASP A 42 -1.77 2.14 -0.23
N TRP A 43 -2.77 2.83 0.31
CA TRP A 43 -3.40 2.40 1.57
C TRP A 43 -4.08 1.04 1.44
N SER A 44 -4.65 0.72 0.29
CA SER A 44 -5.23 -0.60 0.00
C SER A 44 -4.19 -1.72 0.10
N ALA A 45 -2.99 -1.52 -0.46
CA ALA A 45 -1.88 -2.47 -0.37
C ALA A 45 -1.40 -2.65 1.08
N VAL A 46 -1.25 -1.53 1.82
CA VAL A 46 -0.87 -1.55 3.25
C VAL A 46 -1.90 -2.28 4.10
N LEU A 47 -3.19 -2.10 3.82
CA LEU A 47 -4.27 -2.81 4.50
C LEU A 47 -4.24 -4.32 4.21
N SER A 48 -4.05 -4.72 2.95
CA SER A 48 -3.90 -6.13 2.57
C SER A 48 -2.71 -6.78 3.29
N TYR A 49 -1.55 -6.11 3.30
CA TYR A 49 -0.39 -6.54 4.07
C TYR A 49 -0.70 -6.67 5.57
N HIS A 50 -1.38 -5.68 6.17
CA HIS A 50 -1.76 -5.70 7.58
C HIS A 50 -2.60 -6.93 7.92
N MET A 51 -3.63 -7.23 7.12
CA MET A 51 -4.53 -8.34 7.36
C MET A 51 -3.81 -9.69 7.25
N ALA A 52 -3.00 -9.88 6.20
CA ALA A 52 -2.21 -11.10 6.03
C ALA A 52 -1.18 -11.29 7.17
N PHE A 53 -0.49 -10.22 7.54
CA PHE A 53 0.47 -10.23 8.64
C PHE A 53 -0.21 -10.55 9.97
N HIS A 54 -1.34 -9.92 10.27
CA HIS A 54 -2.11 -10.12 11.49
C HIS A 54 -2.57 -11.58 11.62
N CYS A 55 -3.09 -12.19 10.56
CA CYS A 55 -3.45 -13.61 10.53
C CYS A 55 -2.26 -14.54 10.80
N HIS A 56 -1.07 -14.20 10.28
CA HIS A 56 0.14 -14.97 10.56
C HIS A 56 0.55 -14.85 12.04
N ARG A 57 0.52 -13.64 12.60
CA ARG A 57 0.97 -13.40 13.97
C ARG A 57 0.01 -13.91 15.04
N ARG A 58 -1.30 -13.96 14.76
CA ARG A 58 -2.25 -14.64 15.65
C ARG A 58 -1.85 -16.10 15.89
N ARG A 59 -1.38 -16.82 14.87
CA ARG A 59 -0.90 -18.20 15.00
C ARG A 59 0.37 -18.31 15.85
N ASP A 60 1.26 -17.33 15.76
CA ASP A 60 2.47 -17.27 16.58
C ASP A 60 2.18 -17.00 18.05
N MET A 61 1.19 -16.16 18.33
CA MET A 61 0.80 -15.84 19.71
C MET A 61 0.12 -17.00 20.43
N LEU A 62 -0.63 -17.85 19.71
CA LEU A 62 -1.09 -19.13 20.26
C LEU A 62 0.08 -20.03 20.72
N LYS A 63 1.28 -19.83 20.16
CA LYS A 63 2.52 -20.52 20.53
C LYS A 63 3.39 -19.71 21.50
N GLY A 64 2.90 -18.57 22.00
CA GLY A 64 3.62 -17.67 22.91
C GLY A 64 4.75 -16.85 22.26
N LYS A 65 4.82 -16.78 20.93
CA LYS A 65 5.91 -16.11 20.19
C LYS A 65 5.59 -14.64 19.91
N TYR A 66 5.57 -13.80 20.94
CA TYR A 66 5.19 -12.38 20.83
C TYR A 66 6.22 -11.49 20.10
N ALA A 67 7.51 -11.80 20.19
CA ALA A 67 8.58 -11.00 19.58
C ALA A 67 8.50 -10.90 18.05
N GLN A 68 7.73 -11.76 17.38
CA GLN A 68 7.63 -11.77 15.93
C GLN A 68 6.84 -10.58 15.37
N TRP A 69 6.05 -9.88 16.19
CA TRP A 69 5.36 -8.66 15.80
C TRP A 69 6.33 -7.52 15.40
N ALA A 70 7.52 -7.49 16.01
CA ALA A 70 8.54 -6.50 15.72
C ALA A 70 9.24 -6.73 14.36
N LYS A 71 9.02 -7.86 13.70
CA LYS A 71 9.72 -8.24 12.47
C LYS A 71 8.86 -7.96 11.24
N ILE A 72 9.46 -7.37 10.21
CA ILE A 72 8.85 -7.27 8.89
C ILE A 72 8.82 -8.66 8.25
N ASN A 73 7.65 -9.08 7.77
CA ASN A 73 7.56 -10.27 6.94
C ASN A 73 7.86 -9.86 5.49
N ARG A 74 9.07 -10.17 5.01
CA ARG A 74 9.52 -9.78 3.67
C ARG A 74 8.75 -10.49 2.55
N GLU A 75 8.29 -11.70 2.77
CA GLU A 75 7.49 -12.44 1.80
C GLU A 75 6.15 -11.73 1.58
N LEU A 76 5.43 -11.43 2.67
CA LEU A 76 4.18 -10.67 2.61
C LEU A 76 4.38 -9.24 2.09
N MET A 77 5.53 -8.62 2.39
CA MET A 77 5.87 -7.30 1.88
C MET A 77 6.01 -7.34 0.35
N ASN A 78 6.73 -8.33 -0.18
CA ASN A 78 6.89 -8.50 -1.62
C ASN A 78 5.57 -8.85 -2.31
N GLU A 79 4.73 -9.67 -1.66
CA GLU A 79 3.44 -10.10 -2.21
C GLU A 79 2.42 -8.95 -2.28
N HIS A 80 2.35 -8.11 -1.25
CA HIS A 80 1.27 -7.12 -1.14
C HIS A 80 1.69 -5.68 -1.42
N LEU A 81 2.95 -5.31 -1.23
CA LEU A 81 3.38 -3.90 -1.33
C LEU A 81 4.15 -3.59 -2.61
N LEU A 82 4.87 -4.56 -3.17
CA LEU A 82 5.72 -4.34 -4.34
C LEU A 82 4.86 -4.00 -5.57
N GLY A 83 5.17 -2.90 -6.27
CA GLY A 83 4.38 -2.42 -7.41
C GLY A 83 3.19 -1.53 -7.02
N HIS A 84 2.94 -1.33 -5.72
CA HIS A 84 1.92 -0.43 -5.19
C HIS A 84 2.53 0.81 -4.52
N GLU A 85 3.72 1.24 -4.95
CA GLU A 85 4.34 2.46 -4.49
C GLU A 85 3.47 3.67 -4.83
N LYS A 86 3.28 4.57 -3.86
CA LYS A 86 2.65 5.86 -4.13
C LYS A 86 3.51 6.61 -5.14
N LEU A 87 2.90 7.02 -6.24
CA LEU A 87 3.44 8.05 -7.11
C LEU A 87 3.38 9.37 -6.35
N TYR A 88 4.31 9.61 -5.43
CA TYR A 88 4.60 10.98 -5.06
C TYR A 88 5.00 11.67 -6.35
N SER A 89 4.20 12.66 -6.75
CA SER A 89 4.46 13.54 -7.88
C SER A 89 5.82 14.21 -7.67
N SER A 90 6.90 13.51 -8.02
CA SER A 90 8.06 14.16 -8.59
C SER A 90 7.57 14.63 -9.94
N SER A 91 7.06 15.86 -9.98
CA SER A 91 6.89 16.64 -11.19
C SER A 91 8.28 16.83 -11.81
N ARG A 92 8.73 15.81 -12.51
CA ARG A 92 9.63 15.84 -13.64
C ARG A 92 9.20 14.67 -14.51
N ALA A 93 8.11 14.89 -15.23
CA ALA A 93 7.94 14.23 -16.51
C ALA A 93 9.22 14.51 -17.29
N PHE A 94 10.10 13.52 -17.37
CA PHE A 94 11.14 13.52 -18.37
C PHE A 94 10.40 13.36 -19.69
N SER A 95 10.10 14.48 -20.36
CA SER A 95 9.69 14.48 -21.75
C SER A 95 10.89 14.00 -22.56
N SER A 96 11.07 12.67 -22.67
CA SER A 96 11.91 12.12 -23.71
C SER A 96 11.17 12.29 -25.03
N SER A 97 11.40 13.41 -25.70
CA SER A 97 11.09 13.55 -27.11
C SER A 97 11.99 12.61 -27.90
N SER A 98 11.58 11.34 -28.03
CA SER A 98 12.12 10.43 -29.01
C SER A 98 11.17 10.37 -30.20
N LYS A 99 11.59 11.02 -31.29
CA LYS A 99 11.01 10.86 -32.63
C LYS A 99 10.96 9.38 -32.99
N LEU A 100 9.81 8.90 -33.45
CA LEU A 100 9.74 7.78 -34.40
C LEU A 100 8.64 8.08 -35.42
N SER A 101 8.97 7.86 -36.69
CA SER A 101 8.12 8.16 -37.85
C SER A 101 7.18 7.00 -38.19
N ARG A 102 6.12 7.40 -38.92
CA ARG A 102 5.31 6.67 -39.92
C ARG A 102 4.11 5.80 -39.45
N ASP A 103 2.95 6.28 -39.95
CA ASP A 103 1.83 5.60 -40.60
C ASP A 103 1.09 4.47 -39.89
N VAL A 104 -0.21 4.70 -39.61
CA VAL A 104 -1.39 3.87 -39.97
C VAL A 104 -2.68 4.50 -39.36
N GLU A 105 -3.76 4.35 -40.12
CA GLU A 105 -5.16 4.84 -40.05
C GLU A 105 -5.96 4.43 -38.76
N PRO A 106 -7.27 4.75 -38.61
CA PRO A 106 -7.82 5.64 -37.59
C PRO A 106 -8.65 4.88 -36.55
N SER A 107 -8.31 4.98 -35.27
CA SER A 107 -9.21 4.45 -34.24
C SER A 107 -9.24 5.37 -33.02
N VAL A 108 -10.31 6.17 -32.98
CA VAL A 108 -10.89 6.82 -31.80
C VAL A 108 -9.83 7.42 -30.86
N ALA A 109 -9.28 8.57 -31.28
CA ALA A 109 -8.54 9.43 -30.38
C ALA A 109 -9.51 9.97 -29.32
N VAL A 110 -9.59 9.30 -28.18
CA VAL A 110 -10.20 9.84 -26.96
C VAL A 110 -9.52 11.18 -26.67
N CYS A 111 -10.29 12.25 -26.74
CA CYS A 111 -9.78 13.62 -26.66
C CYS A 111 -9.09 13.85 -25.31
N LYS A 112 -7.75 13.84 -25.29
CA LYS A 112 -6.92 14.08 -24.09
C LYS A 112 -6.89 15.56 -23.63
N LEU A 113 -7.75 16.40 -24.21
CA LEU A 113 -7.80 17.84 -23.96
C LEU A 113 -8.98 18.29 -23.09
N PHE A 114 -9.71 17.37 -22.46
CA PHE A 114 -10.88 17.69 -21.62
C PHE A 114 -10.58 18.74 -20.53
N ASN A 115 -9.37 18.75 -19.97
CA ASN A 115 -8.96 19.71 -18.94
C ASN A 115 -8.37 21.03 -19.46
N GLN A 116 -8.28 21.23 -20.79
CA GLN A 116 -7.68 22.44 -21.36
C GLN A 116 -8.71 23.42 -21.95
N SER A 117 -10.00 23.21 -21.65
CA SER A 117 -11.15 24.06 -22.07
C SER A 117 -11.21 24.43 -23.56
N LYS A 118 -10.46 23.73 -24.41
CA LYS A 118 -10.43 23.89 -25.87
C LYS A 118 -10.85 22.59 -26.53
N CYS A 119 -12.11 22.23 -26.37
CA CYS A 119 -12.74 21.24 -27.23
C CYS A 119 -13.45 22.02 -28.34
N THR A 120 -12.83 22.14 -29.51
CA THR A 120 -13.54 22.52 -30.73
C THR A 120 -14.39 21.33 -31.17
N THR A 121 -15.70 21.48 -31.05
CA THR A 121 -16.71 20.51 -31.47
C THR A 121 -16.53 20.19 -32.95
N GLY A 122 -16.14 18.95 -33.25
CA GLY A 122 -16.23 18.40 -34.60
C GLY A 122 -17.71 18.14 -34.92
N VAL A 123 -18.28 18.96 -35.80
CA VAL A 123 -19.57 18.68 -36.44
C VAL A 123 -19.39 17.52 -37.41
N SER A 124 -20.09 16.42 -37.16
CA SER A 124 -20.30 15.37 -38.14
C SER A 124 -21.64 15.62 -38.85
N THR A 125 -21.62 16.26 -40.02
CA THR A 125 -22.75 16.18 -40.97
C THR A 125 -22.61 14.88 -41.76
N MET A 126 -23.47 13.90 -41.45
CA MET A 126 -23.70 12.72 -42.28
C MET A 126 -24.38 13.14 -43.58
N GLY A 127 -23.96 12.54 -44.69
CA GLY A 127 -24.57 12.72 -45.99
C GLY A 127 -25.94 12.08 -46.12
N SER A 128 -26.69 12.55 -47.10
CA SER A 128 -27.73 11.84 -47.84
C SER A 128 -27.75 12.41 -49.25
#